data_AF-A0A9D7Q500-F1
#
_entry.id   AF-A0A9D7Q500-F1
#
_cell.length_a   1.000
_cell.length_b   1.000
_cell.length_c   1.000
_cell.angle_alpha   90.00
_cell.angle_beta   90.00
_cell.angle_gamma   90.00
#
_symmetry.space_group_name_H-M   'P 1'
#
loop_
_entity.id
_entity.type
_entity.pdbx_description
1 polymer ?
#
loop_
_entity_poly.entity_id
_entity_poly.type
_entity_poly.pdbx_seq_one_letter_code
_entity_poly.pdbx_strand_id
1 'polypeptide(L)'
;MKLLNGQIPFGINAVINKLTVNHLDDLKSLFLEYGAFELLLLPMWHKGKYVLTDNEWSTLNQWIEKNHKEIPIRISSESKKYLNLPFLFDNEEWDNDYGFIGIDKTLRKNSFTKDGLSIDKYDTFELLLTDWRNTITTLN
;
A
#
# COMPACT_ATOMS: atom_id res chain seq x y z
N MET A 1 -12.28 14.74 15.52
CA MET A 1 -11.41 13.56 15.71
C MET A 1 -10.92 13.36 17.14
N LYS A 2 -10.83 14.37 18.02
CA LYS A 2 -10.55 14.16 19.47
C LYS A 2 -11.44 13.11 20.17
N LEU A 3 -12.67 12.93 19.70
CA LEU A 3 -13.64 11.93 20.20
C LEU A 3 -13.24 10.47 19.93
N LEU A 4 -12.35 10.19 18.97
CA LEU A 4 -11.94 8.82 18.60
C LEU A 4 -10.61 8.40 19.24
N ASN A 5 -9.89 9.35 19.84
CA ASN A 5 -8.54 9.12 20.35
C ASN A 5 -8.55 8.05 21.45
N GLY A 6 -7.83 6.95 21.23
CA GLY A 6 -7.73 5.81 22.14
C GLY A 6 -8.96 4.88 22.18
N GLN A 7 -10.02 5.15 21.42
CA GLN A 7 -11.24 4.32 21.42
C GLN A 7 -11.34 3.41 20.20
N ILE A 8 -10.89 3.88 19.03
CA ILE A 8 -10.93 3.12 17.78
C ILE A 8 -9.57 3.29 17.09
N PRO A 9 -8.82 2.20 16.87
CA PRO A 9 -7.61 2.25 16.05
C PRO A 9 -7.96 2.71 14.64
N PHE A 10 -7.23 3.70 14.11
CA PHE A 10 -7.38 4.16 12.73
C PHE A 10 -6.00 4.41 12.10
N GLY A 11 -5.93 4.19 10.79
CA GLY A 11 -4.78 4.52 9.95
C GLY A 11 -5.06 5.75 9.09
N ILE A 12 -4.01 6.37 8.56
CA ILE A 12 -4.11 7.47 7.61
C ILE A 12 -3.63 6.96 6.24
N ASN A 13 -4.49 7.10 5.22
CA ASN A 13 -4.13 6.79 3.83
C ASN A 13 -3.96 8.10 3.06
N ALA A 14 -2.79 8.31 2.45
CA ALA A 14 -2.49 9.52 1.71
C ALA A 14 -2.07 9.21 0.26
N VAL A 15 -2.74 9.83 -0.70
CA VAL A 15 -2.34 9.77 -2.11
C VAL A 15 -1.18 10.74 -2.35
N ILE A 16 -0.04 10.22 -2.78
CA ILE A 16 1.18 11.01 -3.01
C ILE A 16 1.29 11.38 -4.49
N ASN A 17 1.35 12.68 -4.76
CA ASN A 17 1.52 13.26 -6.08
C ASN A 17 2.26 14.60 -5.97
N LYS A 18 2.45 15.29 -7.09
CA LYS A 18 3.14 16.59 -7.15
C LYS A 18 2.62 17.67 -6.18
N LEU A 19 1.34 17.60 -5.80
CA LEU A 19 0.70 18.56 -4.92
C LEU A 19 0.81 18.16 -3.44
N THR A 20 1.09 16.89 -3.14
CA THR A 20 1.04 16.37 -1.76
C THR A 20 2.39 15.93 -1.22
N VAL A 21 3.36 15.62 -2.09
CA VAL A 21 4.68 15.13 -1.67
C VAL A 21 5.47 16.13 -0.80
N ASN A 22 5.25 17.43 -0.99
CA ASN A 22 5.90 18.47 -0.18
C ASN A 22 5.20 18.72 1.17
N HIS A 23 4.09 18.03 1.45
CA HIS A 23 3.28 18.18 2.66
C HIS A 23 3.36 16.94 3.57
N LEU A 24 4.36 16.09 3.39
CA LEU A 24 4.50 14.87 4.19
C LEU A 24 4.72 15.17 5.69
N ASP A 25 5.38 16.28 6.04
CA ASP A 25 5.55 16.70 7.44
C ASP A 25 4.22 17.12 8.09
N ASP A 26 3.28 17.68 7.31
CA ASP A 26 1.92 17.97 7.77
C ASP A 26 1.18 16.65 8.10
N LEU A 27 1.36 15.62 7.25
CA LEU A 27 0.80 14.29 7.50
C LEU A 27 1.37 13.62 8.76
N LYS A 28 2.68 13.74 9.01
CA LYS A 28 3.28 13.24 10.26
C LYS A 28 2.73 13.98 11.47
N SER A 29 2.55 15.30 11.37
CA SER A 29 1.97 16.09 12.45
C SER A 29 0.55 15.61 12.78
N LEU A 30 -0.27 15.36 11.76
CA LEU A 30 -1.61 14.78 11.93
C LEU A 30 -1.57 13.36 12.52
N PHE A 31 -0.65 12.51 12.05
CA PHE A 31 -0.47 11.15 12.57
C PHE A 31 -0.23 11.16 14.08
N LEU A 32 0.70 12.01 14.54
CA LEU A 32 1.05 12.12 15.95
C LEU A 32 -0.05 12.79 16.78
N GLU A 33 -0.67 13.86 16.27
CA GLU A 33 -1.72 14.61 16.98
C GLU A 33 -2.94 13.72 17.29
N TYR A 34 -3.35 12.90 16.33
CA TYR A 34 -4.57 12.10 16.45
C TYR A 34 -4.32 10.66 16.93
N GLY A 35 -3.05 10.23 17.08
CA GLY A 35 -2.71 8.90 17.56
C GLY A 35 -3.09 7.80 16.57
N ALA A 36 -2.86 8.04 15.27
CA ALA A 36 -3.02 7.01 14.25
C ALA A 36 -2.03 5.86 14.49
N PHE A 37 -2.40 4.62 14.13
CA PHE A 37 -1.51 3.47 14.30
C PHE A 37 -0.60 3.21 13.09
N GLU A 38 -1.00 3.65 11.89
CA GLU A 38 -0.19 3.53 10.67
C GLU A 38 -0.43 4.69 9.69
N LEU A 39 0.57 4.96 8.85
CA LEU A 39 0.51 5.88 7.71
C LEU A 39 0.80 5.11 6.42
N LEU A 40 -0.23 4.93 5.59
CA LEU A 40 -0.13 4.32 4.27
C LEU A 40 0.04 5.40 3.19
N LEU A 41 1.21 5.43 2.57
CA LEU A 41 1.53 6.31 1.46
C LEU A 41 1.21 5.59 0.15
N LEU A 42 0.40 6.22 -0.70
CA LEU A 42 -0.06 5.67 -1.98
C LEU A 42 0.41 6.56 -3.12
N PRO A 43 1.61 6.33 -3.69
CA PRO A 43 2.05 7.03 -4.89
C PRO A 43 0.98 6.95 -5.98
N MET A 44 0.59 8.10 -6.52
CA MET A 44 -0.57 8.20 -7.40
C MET A 44 -0.31 7.43 -8.70
N TRP A 45 -1.21 6.50 -8.98
CA TRP A 45 -1.25 5.74 -10.21
C TRP A 45 -2.30 6.33 -11.16
N HIS A 46 -1.90 6.61 -12.39
CA HIS A 46 -2.80 7.13 -13.42
C HIS A 46 -2.50 6.49 -14.77
N LYS A 47 -3.53 5.92 -15.41
CA LYS A 47 -3.45 5.31 -16.75
C LYS A 47 -2.30 4.31 -16.89
N GLY A 48 -2.12 3.43 -15.90
CA GLY A 48 -1.15 2.33 -15.97
C GLY A 48 0.28 2.71 -15.57
N LYS A 49 0.52 3.89 -15.00
CA LYS A 49 1.84 4.29 -14.50
C LYS A 49 1.75 5.22 -13.29
N TYR A 50 2.82 5.26 -12.51
CA TYR A 50 2.99 6.30 -11.49
C TYR A 50 3.18 7.67 -12.13
N VAL A 51 2.62 8.70 -11.49
CA VAL A 51 2.70 10.08 -11.97
C VAL A 51 3.85 10.88 -11.38
N LEU A 52 4.51 10.35 -10.33
CA LEU A 52 5.64 11.02 -9.70
C LEU A 52 6.84 11.05 -10.65
N THR A 53 7.52 12.19 -10.67
CA THR A 53 8.82 12.41 -11.29
C THR A 53 9.94 11.89 -10.40
N ASP A 54 11.15 11.74 -10.95
CA ASP A 54 12.32 11.26 -10.20
C ASP A 54 12.64 12.14 -8.98
N ASN A 55 12.46 13.45 -9.09
CA ASN A 55 12.67 14.37 -7.97
C ASN A 55 11.63 14.18 -6.86
N GLU A 56 10.37 13.92 -7.23
CA GLU A 56 9.29 13.65 -6.27
C GLU A 56 9.48 12.29 -5.59
N TRP A 57 9.94 11.27 -6.33
CA TRP A 57 10.35 9.98 -5.77
C TRP A 57 11.51 10.14 -4.79
N SER A 58 12.54 10.91 -5.15
CA SER A 58 13.67 11.20 -4.25
C SER A 58 13.21 11.89 -2.98
N THR A 59 12.30 12.87 -3.09
CA THR A 59 11.72 13.58 -1.93
C THR A 59 10.96 12.62 -1.02
N LEU A 60 10.11 11.77 -1.60
CA LEU A 60 9.38 10.74 -0.85
C LEU A 60 10.33 9.75 -0.17
N ASN A 61 11.36 9.29 -0.89
CA ASN A 61 12.35 8.35 -0.36
C ASN A 61 13.07 8.91 0.87
N GLN A 62 13.64 10.11 0.74
CA GLN A 62 14.34 10.79 1.83
C GLN A 62 13.43 11.01 3.04
N TRP A 63 12.17 11.35 2.79
CA TRP A 63 11.21 11.55 3.86
C TRP A 63 10.91 10.24 4.60
N ILE A 64 10.67 9.14 3.90
CA ILE A 64 10.42 7.84 4.54
C ILE A 64 11.69 7.39 5.30
N GLU A 65 12.88 7.53 4.71
CA GLU A 65 14.15 7.18 5.36
C GLU A 65 14.31 7.88 6.71
N LYS A 66 13.98 9.18 6.76
CA LYS A 66 14.07 9.99 7.96
C LYS A 66 13.05 9.59 9.04
N ASN A 67 11.87 9.09 8.66
CA ASN A 67 10.72 9.00 9.56
C ASN A 67 10.26 7.57 9.90
N HIS A 68 10.63 6.54 9.14
CA HIS A 68 10.12 5.17 9.30
C HIS A 68 10.40 4.52 10.68
N LYS A 69 11.36 5.04 11.44
CA LYS A 69 11.66 4.55 12.81
C LYS A 69 10.74 5.15 13.87
N GLU A 70 10.14 6.30 13.58
CA GLU A 70 9.30 7.04 14.52
C GLU A 70 7.82 6.73 14.29
N ILE A 71 7.42 6.56 13.03
CA ILE A 71 6.04 6.29 12.64
C ILE A 71 5.97 5.02 11.77
N PRO A 72 4.98 4.14 11.96
CA PRO A 72 4.79 2.98 11.09
C PRO A 72 4.33 3.42 9.70
N ILE A 73 5.25 3.39 8.72
CA ILE A 73 4.98 3.75 7.33
C ILE A 73 4.79 2.49 6.50
N ARG A 74 3.70 2.45 5.73
CA ARG A 74 3.48 1.47 4.66
C ARG A 74 3.45 2.15 3.30
N ILE A 75 3.79 1.42 2.26
CA ILE A 75 3.70 1.87 0.88
C ILE A 75 3.27 0.71 -0.03
N SER A 76 2.68 1.00 -1.19
CA SER A 76 2.30 -0.04 -2.16
C SER A 76 3.51 -0.84 -2.65
N SER A 77 3.45 -2.18 -2.63
CA SER A 77 4.57 -3.05 -3.05
C SER A 77 5.12 -2.72 -4.43
N GLU A 78 4.23 -2.42 -5.40
CA GLU A 78 4.62 -2.06 -6.77
C GLU A 78 5.43 -0.75 -6.86
N SER A 79 5.40 0.09 -5.83
CA SER A 79 6.18 1.33 -5.76
C SER A 79 7.57 1.15 -5.15
N LYS A 80 7.83 0.04 -4.44
CA LYS A 80 9.11 -0.21 -3.76
C LYS A 80 10.30 -0.15 -4.72
N LYS A 81 10.13 -0.55 -5.98
CA LYS A 81 11.17 -0.46 -7.02
C LYS A 81 11.67 0.96 -7.33
N TYR A 82 10.96 2.00 -6.88
CA TYR A 82 11.35 3.40 -7.02
C TYR A 82 11.98 3.98 -5.75
N LEU A 83 12.14 3.16 -4.69
CA LEU A 83 12.62 3.57 -3.39
C LEU A 83 13.84 2.74 -2.99
N ASN A 84 14.76 3.37 -2.26
CA ASN A 84 16.00 2.78 -1.76
C ASN A 84 15.94 2.80 -0.23
N LEU A 85 15.13 1.93 0.36
CA LEU A 85 14.90 1.89 1.81
C LEU A 85 14.95 0.45 2.30
N PRO A 86 15.48 0.20 3.52
CA PRO A 86 15.26 -1.06 4.18
C PRO A 86 13.82 -1.08 4.68
N PHE A 87 12.87 -1.61 3.91
CA PHE A 87 11.52 -1.76 4.44
C PHE A 87 11.59 -2.83 5.54
N LEU A 88 10.97 -2.56 6.68
CA LEU A 88 10.98 -3.41 7.89
C LEU A 88 10.44 -4.85 7.66
N PHE A 89 9.96 -5.17 6.46
CA PHE A 89 9.39 -6.45 6.06
C PHE A 89 9.92 -6.97 4.71
N ASP A 90 11.09 -6.54 4.24
CA ASP A 90 11.66 -7.01 2.95
C ASP A 90 12.18 -8.45 2.98
N ASN A 91 12.18 -9.11 4.14
CA ASN A 91 12.87 -10.38 4.35
C ASN A 91 11.92 -11.60 4.34
N GLU A 92 10.61 -11.38 4.32
CA GLU A 92 9.62 -12.45 4.17
C GLU A 92 8.99 -12.30 2.79
N GLU A 93 9.15 -13.32 1.94
CA GLU A 93 8.46 -13.43 0.64
C GLU A 93 6.94 -13.51 0.84
N TRP A 94 6.28 -12.44 1.28
CA TRP A 94 4.83 -12.28 1.21
C TRP A 94 4.50 -11.01 0.46
N ASP A 95 4.92 -10.97 -0.80
CA ASP A 95 4.71 -9.86 -1.73
C ASP A 95 3.30 -9.89 -2.37
N ASN A 96 2.29 -10.19 -1.55
CA ASN A 96 0.87 -9.98 -1.84
C ASN A 96 0.16 -9.54 -0.55
N ASP A 97 0.55 -8.38 0.00
CA ASP A 97 0.00 -7.81 1.24
C ASP A 97 -1.53 -7.64 1.22
N TYR A 98 -2.17 -7.71 0.05
CA TYR A 98 -3.62 -7.71 -0.08
C TYR A 98 -4.07 -8.36 -1.40
N GLY A 99 -5.16 -9.13 -1.34
CA GLY A 99 -5.95 -9.51 -2.51
C GLY A 99 -7.16 -8.58 -2.65
N PHE A 100 -7.52 -8.22 -3.87
CA PHE A 100 -8.71 -7.42 -4.13
C PHE A 100 -9.87 -8.29 -4.57
N ILE A 101 -10.96 -8.31 -3.80
CA ILE A 101 -12.22 -8.94 -4.21
C ILE A 101 -13.14 -7.84 -4.70
N GLY A 102 -13.42 -7.86 -6.00
CA GLY A 102 -14.36 -6.92 -6.60
C GLY A 102 -15.82 -7.26 -6.29
N ILE A 103 -16.72 -6.31 -6.55
CA ILE A 103 -18.17 -6.53 -6.45
C ILE A 103 -18.68 -7.63 -7.39
N ASP A 104 -17.91 -7.94 -8.43
CA ASP A 104 -18.15 -9.03 -9.36
C ASP A 104 -17.70 -10.40 -8.83
N LYS A 105 -17.31 -10.47 -7.54
CA LYS A 105 -16.81 -11.66 -6.85
C LYS A 105 -15.58 -12.28 -7.51
N THR A 106 -14.74 -11.44 -8.10
CA THR A 106 -13.46 -11.87 -8.68
C THR A 106 -12.33 -11.44 -7.76
N LEU A 107 -11.53 -12.40 -7.30
CA LEU A 107 -10.27 -12.20 -6.58
C LEU A 107 -9.17 -11.81 -7.57
N ARG A 108 -8.47 -10.73 -7.28
CA ARG A 108 -7.44 -10.12 -8.12
C ARG A 108 -6.20 -9.76 -7.30
N LYS A 109 -5.08 -9.59 -7.98
CA LYS A 109 -3.84 -9.08 -7.36
C LYS A 109 -4.04 -7.69 -6.76
N ASN A 110 -4.75 -6.80 -7.46
CA ASN A 110 -5.11 -5.48 -6.95
C ASN A 110 -6.36 -4.93 -7.67
N SER A 111 -6.82 -3.74 -7.27
CA SER A 111 -8.01 -3.07 -7.85
C SER A 111 -7.82 -2.57 -9.29
N PHE A 112 -6.59 -2.56 -9.81
CA PHE A 112 -6.27 -2.13 -11.17
C PHE A 112 -6.12 -3.30 -12.14
N THR A 113 -5.92 -4.52 -11.65
CA THR A 113 -5.88 -5.73 -12.47
C THR A 113 -7.28 -6.00 -13.02
N LYS A 114 -7.39 -6.35 -14.31
CA LYS A 114 -8.68 -6.74 -14.89
C LYS A 114 -8.98 -8.22 -14.62
N ASP A 115 -7.97 -9.04 -14.85
CA ASP A 115 -8.04 -10.49 -14.74
C ASP A 115 -7.99 -10.96 -13.27
N GLY A 116 -8.58 -12.12 -13.01
CA GLY A 116 -8.62 -12.71 -11.69
C GLY A 116 -9.39 -14.01 -11.65
N LEU A 117 -9.55 -14.55 -10.44
CA LEU A 117 -10.24 -15.80 -10.18
C LEU A 117 -11.65 -15.51 -9.66
N SER A 118 -12.66 -16.04 -10.35
CA SER A 118 -14.05 -15.96 -9.88
C SER A 118 -14.24 -16.86 -8.67
N ILE A 119 -14.64 -16.28 -7.54
CA ILE A 119 -14.78 -16.99 -6.26
C ILE A 119 -15.85 -18.08 -6.35
N ASP A 120 -16.90 -17.86 -7.14
CA ASP A 120 -18.01 -18.81 -7.30
C ASP A 120 -17.60 -20.12 -8.02
N LYS A 121 -16.37 -20.22 -8.55
CA LYS A 121 -15.82 -21.45 -9.17
C LYS A 121 -15.14 -22.39 -8.17
N TYR A 122 -15.05 -22.01 -6.91
CA TYR A 122 -14.29 -22.73 -5.89
C TYR A 122 -15.20 -23.21 -4.77
N ASP A 123 -15.08 -24.49 -4.42
CA ASP A 123 -15.85 -25.09 -3.31
C ASP A 123 -15.33 -24.63 -1.93
N THR A 124 -14.05 -24.27 -1.85
CA THR A 124 -13.39 -23.85 -0.60
C THR A 124 -12.47 -22.66 -0.84
N PHE A 125 -12.27 -21.87 0.21
CA PHE A 125 -11.36 -20.74 0.17
C PHE A 125 -9.90 -21.17 0.01
N GLU A 126 -9.53 -22.32 0.58
CA GLU A 126 -8.19 -22.91 0.49
C GLU A 126 -7.82 -23.31 -0.95
N LEU A 127 -8.76 -23.85 -1.72
CA LEU A 127 -8.55 -24.14 -3.14
C LEU A 127 -8.37 -22.85 -3.94
N LEU A 128 -9.21 -21.83 -3.69
CA LEU A 128 -9.07 -20.51 -4.31
C LEU A 128 -7.70 -19.91 -4.02
N LEU A 129 -7.24 -19.95 -2.76
CA LEU A 129 -5.95 -19.38 -2.37
C LEU A 129 -4.76 -20.15 -2.97
N THR A 130 -4.85 -21.48 -3.05
CA THR A 130 -3.83 -22.32 -3.70
C THR A 130 -3.68 -21.97 -5.17
N ASP A 131 -4.79 -21.90 -5.90
CA ASP A 131 -4.80 -21.53 -7.31
C ASP A 131 -4.35 -20.09 -7.51
N TRP A 132 -4.84 -19.17 -6.67
CA TRP A 132 -4.43 -17.77 -6.72
C TRP A 132 -2.92 -17.67 -6.58
N ARG A 133 -2.32 -18.32 -5.57
CA ARG A 133 -0.86 -18.37 -5.40
C ARG A 133 -0.15 -18.84 -6.67
N ASN A 134 -0.61 -19.91 -7.29
CA ASN A 134 0.01 -20.41 -8.52
C ASN A 134 -0.03 -19.37 -9.67
N THR A 135 -1.09 -18.56 -9.77
CA THR A 135 -1.19 -17.52 -10.82
C THR A 135 -0.25 -16.34 -10.62
N ILE A 136 0.08 -16.00 -9.36
CA ILE A 136 0.95 -14.85 -9.03
C ILE A 136 2.44 -15.21 -9.11
N THR A 137 2.82 -16.46 -8.84
CA THR A 137 4.23 -16.91 -8.92
C THR A 137 4.74 -17.08 -10.36
N THR A 138 3.85 -17.33 -11.34
CA THR A 138 4.21 -17.50 -12.75
C THR A 138 4.52 -16.20 -13.52
N LEU A 139 4.43 -15.04 -12.87
CA LEU A 139 4.59 -13.72 -13.48
C LEU A 139 5.85 -12.95 -13.05
N ASN A 140 6.74 -13.60 -12.29
CA ASN A 140 8.02 -13.04 -11.82
C ASN A 140 9.21 -13.70 -12.54
#